data_AF-A0A6A5GVA9-F1
#
_entry.id   AF-A0A6A5GVA9-F1
#
_cell.length_a   1.000
_cell.length_b   1.000
_cell.length_c   1.000
_cell.angle_alpha   90.00
_cell.angle_beta   90.00
_cell.angle_gamma   90.00
#
_symmetry.space_group_name_H-M   'P 1'
#
loop_
_entity.id
_entity.type
_entity.pdbx_description
1 polymer ?
#
loop_
_entity_poly.entity_id
_entity_poly.type
_entity_poly.pdbx_seq_one_letter_code
_entity_poly.pdbx_strand_id
1 'polypeptide(L)'
;MTRSSTLLLLAALLSAILYFYHNRIPVLRSLPLISSSTSSEIYYKWRECMSEEMEYLMSSDDNTFWNQLENPVQKCEMLNDLRTIVMEPFNNLDETKYSILPICGNTVMSVVTLGVGQDVNAEQEMKKRIGNYSVQFYGADPIVEGNDELFSKVGTFFPFAVGNSSRMGTASVLLDGNLNFFLKKSGFLGVYVEKRVIHVEFVQFLKGIIGKTFYDNIWVDGEYAEYELFEYFYNGGQLDREGITVCQFNMERLLTMMRRGGAATFFAVLSVSLLLYISYSSLNTSTTSFRLRDSAVDKVAKNYSAWHDCLKKNISIYDGNPDGLWGNLWRGIKLCEVIPEMKGLFIGDYPNSDETKRHIVPKMQLPSVIVTLGIGHDTGAEEKLIKGLPHGSEFFGADPMHEINENLYTKLPGKYFPFAVADAAGLAEANVLINTSYTTKTVVTLDIIYFLKNLVKRTFIDNIWIDGEGAEYGLFDHFFNDGKFDENGITFCQFNIEIHKPDNLQKKLFHDFIFQLLKDRRYAIYRPVQGHHMRLFMVNFANEECVYKYIL
;
A
#
# COMPACT_ATOMS: atom_id res chain seq x y z
N MET A 1 -64.82 11.27 -45.92
CA MET A 1 -63.99 11.35 -44.69
C MET A 1 -63.79 12.81 -44.38
N THR A 2 -64.35 13.26 -43.25
CA THR A 2 -64.74 14.65 -43.01
C THR A 2 -63.65 15.41 -42.24
N ARG A 3 -63.54 16.72 -42.49
CA ARG A 3 -62.65 17.72 -41.83
C ARG A 3 -62.63 17.66 -40.28
N SER A 4 -63.55 16.95 -39.65
CA SER A 4 -63.63 16.77 -38.20
C SER A 4 -62.54 15.83 -37.65
N SER A 5 -62.10 14.84 -38.44
CA SER A 5 -61.11 13.85 -38.00
C SER A 5 -59.69 14.43 -37.86
N THR A 6 -59.33 15.38 -38.73
CA THR A 6 -58.03 16.06 -38.70
C THR A 6 -57.91 17.07 -37.56
N LEU A 7 -58.99 17.74 -37.19
CA LEU A 7 -59.02 18.66 -36.05
C LEU A 7 -58.88 17.93 -34.70
N LEU A 8 -59.48 16.75 -34.58
CA LEU A 8 -59.34 15.89 -33.38
C LEU A 8 -57.91 15.36 -33.21
N LEU A 9 -57.25 14.99 -34.31
CA LEU A 9 -55.85 14.57 -34.30
C LEU A 9 -54.90 15.72 -33.93
N LEU A 10 -55.14 16.92 -34.45
CA LEU A 10 -54.33 18.10 -34.11
C LEU A 10 -54.50 18.49 -32.64
N ALA A 11 -55.73 18.44 -32.13
CA ALA A 11 -56.03 18.73 -30.73
C ALA A 11 -55.37 17.71 -29.79
N ALA A 12 -55.43 16.41 -30.12
CA ALA A 12 -54.77 15.36 -29.35
C ALA A 12 -53.23 15.53 -29.33
N LEU A 13 -52.64 15.94 -30.46
CA LEU A 13 -51.20 16.19 -30.54
C LEU A 13 -50.77 17.40 -29.71
N LEU A 14 -51.53 18.50 -29.77
CA LEU A 14 -51.27 19.71 -28.96
C LEU A 14 -51.47 19.45 -27.46
N SER A 15 -52.48 18.66 -27.08
CA SER A 15 -52.70 18.25 -25.70
C SER A 15 -51.58 17.34 -25.19
N ALA A 16 -51.05 16.44 -26.02
CA ALA A 16 -49.88 15.63 -25.67
C ALA A 16 -48.63 16.50 -25.50
N ILE A 17 -48.36 17.45 -26.41
CA ILE A 17 -47.22 18.36 -26.32
C ILE A 17 -47.31 19.23 -25.05
N LEU A 18 -48.48 19.78 -24.73
CA LEU A 18 -48.71 20.55 -23.51
C LEU A 18 -48.59 19.69 -22.25
N TYR A 19 -49.06 18.44 -22.29
CA TYR A 19 -48.90 17.48 -21.19
C TYR A 19 -47.42 17.15 -20.94
N PHE A 20 -46.62 16.95 -21.98
CA PHE A 20 -45.17 16.72 -21.86
C PHE A 20 -44.41 17.98 -21.41
N TYR A 21 -44.83 19.16 -21.88
CA TYR A 21 -44.21 20.44 -21.50
C TYR A 21 -44.50 20.82 -20.03
N HIS A 22 -45.71 20.54 -19.54
CA HIS A 22 -46.12 20.91 -18.18
C HIS A 22 -45.67 19.92 -17.10
N ASN A 23 -45.54 18.63 -17.42
CA ASN A 23 -45.20 17.58 -16.44
C ASN A 23 -43.70 17.31 -16.25
N ARG A 24 -42.79 18.08 -16.86
CA ARG A 24 -41.33 17.89 -16.76
C ARG A 24 -40.89 16.41 -16.85
N ILE A 25 -41.50 15.63 -17.75
CA ILE A 25 -41.13 14.22 -17.94
C ILE A 25 -39.74 14.19 -18.61
N PRO A 26 -38.73 13.52 -18.02
CA PRO A 26 -37.33 13.62 -18.43
C PRO A 26 -37.00 12.69 -19.61
N VAL A 27 -37.70 12.84 -20.75
CA VAL A 27 -37.51 11.92 -21.90
C VAL A 27 -36.81 12.58 -23.10
N LEU A 28 -36.51 13.88 -23.08
CA LEU A 28 -35.91 14.56 -24.25
C LEU A 28 -34.91 15.69 -23.93
N ARG A 29 -34.19 15.61 -22.81
CA ARG A 29 -32.97 16.41 -22.62
C ARG A 29 -31.77 15.46 -22.68
N SER A 30 -30.85 15.75 -23.60
CA SER A 30 -29.65 14.98 -23.97
C SER A 30 -29.90 13.71 -24.79
N LEU A 31 -30.29 13.87 -26.06
CA LEU A 31 -29.63 13.06 -27.08
C LEU A 31 -28.26 13.73 -27.28
N PRO A 32 -27.15 13.09 -26.88
CA PRO A 32 -25.84 13.60 -27.25
C PRO A 32 -25.79 13.62 -28.77
N LEU A 33 -25.31 14.72 -29.36
CA LEU A 33 -24.89 14.67 -30.75
C LEU A 33 -23.75 13.65 -30.81
N ILE A 34 -24.08 12.42 -31.21
CA ILE A 34 -23.09 11.43 -31.58
C ILE A 34 -22.47 11.98 -32.87
N SER A 35 -21.19 12.34 -32.82
CA SER A 35 -20.43 12.71 -34.02
C SER A 35 -20.67 11.68 -35.12
N SER A 36 -20.89 12.13 -36.35
CA SER A 36 -20.95 11.22 -37.50
C SER A 36 -19.60 10.56 -37.79
N SER A 37 -18.52 11.15 -37.26
CA SER A 37 -17.15 10.66 -37.37
C SER A 37 -16.88 9.59 -36.31
N THR A 38 -16.24 8.50 -36.71
CA THR A 38 -15.74 7.46 -35.79
C THR A 38 -14.62 8.00 -34.89
N SER A 39 -14.36 7.36 -33.75
CA SER A 39 -13.27 7.74 -32.85
C SER A 39 -11.90 7.75 -33.55
N SER A 40 -11.66 6.82 -34.48
CA SER A 40 -10.44 6.77 -35.28
C SER A 40 -10.30 7.95 -36.23
N GLU A 41 -11.40 8.39 -36.86
CA GLU A 41 -11.39 9.57 -37.73
C GLU A 41 -11.15 10.87 -36.94
N ILE A 42 -11.76 10.99 -35.76
CA ILE A 42 -11.54 12.13 -34.85
C ILE A 42 -10.07 12.18 -34.44
N TYR A 43 -9.49 11.05 -33.99
CA TYR A 43 -8.08 10.97 -33.61
C TYR A 43 -7.14 11.26 -34.77
N TYR A 44 -7.43 10.75 -35.97
CA TYR A 44 -6.61 11.03 -37.15
C TYR A 44 -6.57 12.53 -37.47
N LYS A 45 -7.73 13.21 -37.48
CA LYS A 45 -7.80 14.66 -37.72
C LYS A 45 -7.05 15.46 -36.65
N TRP A 46 -7.19 15.08 -35.38
CA TRP A 46 -6.42 15.68 -34.28
C TRP A 46 -4.92 15.49 -34.49
N ARG A 47 -4.48 14.27 -34.79
CA ARG A 47 -3.07 13.92 -34.99
C ARG A 47 -2.46 14.69 -36.14
N GLU A 48 -3.14 14.82 -37.27
CA GLU A 48 -2.64 15.58 -38.42
C GLU A 48 -2.44 17.05 -38.04
N CYS A 49 -3.41 17.67 -37.38
CA CYS A 49 -3.28 19.05 -36.88
C CYS A 49 -2.11 19.19 -35.91
N MET A 50 -2.01 18.30 -34.92
CA MET A 50 -0.91 18.35 -33.95
C MET A 50 0.45 18.11 -34.60
N SER A 51 0.55 17.20 -35.57
CA SER A 51 1.83 16.88 -36.22
C SER A 51 2.38 18.08 -36.98
N GLU A 52 1.51 18.82 -37.67
CA GLU A 52 1.88 20.07 -38.36
C GLU A 52 2.37 21.13 -37.37
N GLU A 53 1.61 21.39 -36.31
CA GLU A 53 1.98 22.44 -35.34
C GLU A 53 3.20 22.07 -34.48
N MET A 54 3.40 20.78 -34.22
CA MET A 54 4.50 20.29 -33.40
C MET A 54 5.83 20.18 -34.15
N GLU A 55 5.84 20.23 -35.50
CA GLU A 55 7.06 20.09 -36.30
C GLU A 55 8.16 21.08 -35.85
N TYR A 56 7.79 22.34 -35.62
CA TYR A 56 8.71 23.35 -35.10
C TYR A 56 9.09 23.09 -33.63
N LEU A 57 8.10 22.85 -32.77
CA LEU A 57 8.32 22.70 -31.32
C LEU A 57 9.22 21.51 -30.99
N MET A 58 9.07 20.39 -31.70
CA MET A 58 9.91 19.19 -31.52
C MET A 58 11.39 19.43 -31.85
N SER A 59 11.69 20.45 -32.65
CA SER A 59 13.08 20.86 -32.98
C SER A 59 13.60 22.01 -32.13
N SER A 60 12.73 22.58 -31.27
CA SER A 60 13.06 23.71 -30.40
C SER A 60 13.74 23.26 -29.11
N ASP A 61 14.32 24.21 -28.36
CA ASP A 61 14.88 23.93 -27.04
C ASP A 61 13.78 23.71 -25.98
N ASP A 62 14.13 23.05 -24.88
CA ASP A 62 13.20 22.66 -23.82
C ASP A 62 12.36 23.84 -23.26
N ASN A 63 12.94 25.04 -23.15
CA ASN A 63 12.19 26.20 -22.66
C ASN A 63 11.17 26.67 -23.69
N THR A 64 11.55 26.71 -24.97
CA THR A 64 10.64 27.07 -26.04
C THR A 64 9.49 26.07 -26.13
N PHE A 65 9.80 24.77 -26.10
CA PHE A 65 8.80 23.71 -26.08
C PHE A 65 7.84 23.88 -24.90
N TRP A 66 8.37 24.02 -23.68
CA TRP A 66 7.59 24.14 -22.46
C TRP A 66 6.62 25.32 -22.50
N ASN A 67 7.10 26.50 -22.87
CA ASN A 67 6.30 27.72 -22.83
C ASN A 67 5.32 27.88 -24.01
N GLN A 68 5.44 27.05 -25.05
CA GLN A 68 4.62 27.19 -26.27
C GLN A 68 3.68 26.01 -26.54
N LEU A 69 3.78 24.90 -25.81
CA LEU A 69 2.95 23.70 -26.03
C LEU A 69 1.44 23.96 -25.93
N GLU A 70 1.01 24.96 -25.16
CA GLU A 70 -0.41 25.33 -25.04
C GLU A 70 -1.01 25.78 -26.39
N ASN A 71 -0.27 26.53 -27.19
CA ASN A 71 -0.74 27.11 -28.46
C ASN A 71 -1.22 26.06 -29.47
N PRO A 72 -0.43 25.01 -29.84
CA PRO A 72 -0.87 23.98 -30.76
C PRO A 72 -2.06 23.19 -30.20
N VAL A 73 -2.07 22.91 -28.90
CA VAL A 73 -3.17 22.17 -28.24
C VAL A 73 -4.48 22.94 -28.37
N GLN A 74 -4.51 24.21 -27.98
CA GLN A 74 -5.70 25.06 -28.09
C GLN A 74 -6.19 25.20 -29.54
N LYS A 75 -5.26 25.34 -30.49
CA LYS A 75 -5.60 25.43 -31.92
C LYS A 75 -6.27 24.15 -32.42
N CYS A 76 -5.69 22.99 -32.12
CA CYS A 76 -6.20 21.71 -32.60
C CYS A 76 -7.47 21.26 -31.86
N GLU A 77 -7.70 21.70 -30.63
CA GLU A 77 -8.96 21.49 -29.91
C GLU A 77 -10.16 22.17 -30.61
N MET A 78 -9.91 23.26 -31.34
CA MET A 78 -10.97 23.98 -32.07
C MET A 78 -11.52 23.25 -33.30
N LEU A 79 -10.98 22.10 -33.70
CA LEU A 79 -11.48 21.33 -34.84
C LEU A 79 -12.97 20.96 -34.67
N ASN A 80 -13.76 21.13 -35.73
CA ASN A 80 -15.22 20.93 -35.67
C ASN A 80 -15.64 19.55 -35.15
N ASP A 81 -14.89 18.50 -35.50
CA ASP A 81 -15.17 17.13 -35.02
C ASP A 81 -14.88 16.97 -33.52
N LEU A 82 -13.86 17.64 -32.98
CA LEU A 82 -13.50 17.62 -31.56
C LEU A 82 -14.46 18.46 -30.71
N ARG A 83 -15.01 19.56 -31.25
CA ARG A 83 -16.02 20.39 -30.57
C ARG A 83 -17.29 19.63 -30.18
N THR A 84 -17.52 18.44 -30.73
CA THR A 84 -18.64 17.56 -30.36
C THR A 84 -18.39 16.81 -29.05
N ILE A 85 -17.13 16.72 -28.61
CA ILE A 85 -16.73 16.09 -27.35
C ILE A 85 -16.90 17.12 -26.24
N VAL A 86 -17.83 16.85 -25.32
CA VAL A 86 -18.08 17.71 -24.16
C VAL A 86 -17.08 17.33 -23.06
N MET A 87 -16.08 18.18 -22.86
CA MET A 87 -15.16 18.12 -21.72
C MET A 87 -15.72 19.02 -20.61
N GLU A 88 -16.24 18.43 -19.54
CA GLU A 88 -16.78 19.19 -18.41
C GLU A 88 -15.65 19.63 -17.47
N PRO A 89 -15.55 20.93 -17.13
CA PRO A 89 -14.58 21.42 -16.14
C PRO A 89 -15.10 21.24 -14.72
N PHE A 90 -14.20 20.87 -13.82
CA PHE A 90 -14.40 20.73 -12.38
C PHE A 90 -13.30 21.51 -11.67
N ASN A 91 -13.68 22.56 -10.94
CA ASN A 91 -12.70 23.49 -10.35
C ASN A 91 -12.40 23.11 -8.89
N ASN A 92 -11.15 23.24 -8.48
CA ASN A 92 -10.75 23.36 -7.08
C ASN A 92 -10.15 24.77 -6.86
N LEU A 93 -9.48 25.00 -5.73
CA LEU A 93 -8.95 26.32 -5.35
C LEU A 93 -7.81 26.83 -6.26
N ASP A 94 -7.08 25.93 -6.90
CA ASP A 94 -5.79 26.18 -7.57
C ASP A 94 -5.73 25.69 -9.02
N GLU A 95 -6.56 24.75 -9.43
CA GLU A 95 -6.58 24.18 -10.79
C GLU A 95 -8.00 23.90 -11.33
N THR A 96 -8.05 23.38 -12.56
CA THR A 96 -9.29 22.94 -13.21
C THR A 96 -9.06 21.57 -13.83
N LYS A 97 -9.81 20.59 -13.35
CA LYS A 97 -9.77 19.21 -13.84
C LYS A 97 -10.86 19.02 -14.88
N TYR A 98 -10.56 18.35 -15.99
CA TYR A 98 -11.52 18.09 -17.06
C TYR A 98 -11.94 16.63 -17.11
N SER A 99 -13.21 16.37 -17.38
CA SER A 99 -13.68 15.01 -17.64
C SER A 99 -14.74 14.94 -18.73
N ILE A 100 -14.62 13.94 -19.58
CA ILE A 100 -15.70 13.48 -20.46
C ILE A 100 -16.58 12.54 -19.65
N LEU A 101 -17.86 12.86 -19.53
CA LEU A 101 -18.79 12.07 -18.73
C LEU A 101 -19.43 10.93 -19.54
N PRO A 102 -19.84 9.81 -18.88
CA PRO A 102 -20.49 8.71 -19.55
C PRO A 102 -21.76 9.15 -20.27
N ILE A 103 -21.90 8.71 -21.52
CA ILE A 103 -23.07 8.99 -22.37
C ILE A 103 -24.24 8.03 -22.04
N CYS A 104 -23.95 6.86 -21.47
CA CYS A 104 -24.95 5.81 -21.19
C CYS A 104 -25.18 5.65 -19.68
N GLY A 105 -26.44 5.68 -19.26
CA GLY A 105 -26.84 5.88 -17.85
C GLY A 105 -26.66 4.70 -16.87
N ASN A 106 -25.91 3.65 -17.21
CA ASN A 106 -25.80 2.44 -16.37
C ASN A 106 -24.36 2.01 -16.01
N THR A 107 -23.35 2.84 -16.25
CA THR A 107 -21.96 2.52 -15.92
C THR A 107 -21.53 3.22 -14.63
N VAL A 108 -20.94 2.45 -13.70
CA VAL A 108 -20.26 3.03 -12.53
C VAL A 108 -18.89 3.48 -12.98
N MET A 109 -18.66 4.79 -12.91
CA MET A 109 -17.41 5.43 -13.27
C MET A 109 -16.38 5.24 -12.16
N SER A 110 -15.12 5.06 -12.50
CA SER A 110 -14.01 4.86 -11.58
C SER A 110 -12.98 5.96 -11.76
N VAL A 111 -12.74 6.73 -10.70
CA VAL A 111 -11.85 7.91 -10.71
C VAL A 111 -10.77 7.74 -9.68
N VAL A 112 -9.53 7.97 -10.08
CA VAL A 112 -8.37 8.01 -9.18
C VAL A 112 -7.89 9.45 -9.08
N THR A 113 -7.69 9.97 -7.87
CA THR A 113 -7.02 11.25 -7.62
C THR A 113 -5.69 10.99 -6.91
N LEU A 114 -4.57 11.44 -7.46
CA LEU A 114 -3.25 11.37 -6.85
C LEU A 114 -2.85 12.76 -6.39
N GLY A 115 -2.44 12.89 -5.13
CA GLY A 115 -2.28 14.16 -4.43
C GLY A 115 -3.62 14.86 -4.30
N VAL A 116 -4.37 14.42 -3.29
CA VAL A 116 -5.70 14.95 -3.01
C VAL A 116 -5.61 16.41 -2.55
N GLY A 117 -4.54 16.75 -1.82
CA GLY A 117 -4.40 18.07 -1.22
C GLY A 117 -5.49 18.35 -0.20
N GLN A 118 -5.74 19.65 0.03
CA GLN A 118 -6.71 20.13 1.03
C GLN A 118 -8.04 20.57 0.41
N ASP A 119 -8.25 20.34 -0.89
CA ASP A 119 -9.48 20.67 -1.60
C ASP A 119 -9.99 19.50 -2.45
N VAL A 120 -11.24 19.09 -2.19
CA VAL A 120 -11.94 18.01 -2.90
C VAL A 120 -13.17 18.52 -3.68
N ASN A 121 -13.24 19.82 -3.96
CA ASN A 121 -14.38 20.45 -4.64
C ASN A 121 -14.63 19.84 -6.02
N ALA A 122 -13.58 19.59 -6.81
CA ALA A 122 -13.71 19.02 -8.13
C ALA A 122 -14.36 17.61 -8.09
N GLU A 123 -13.92 16.75 -7.18
CA GLU A 123 -14.48 15.41 -6.96
C GLU A 123 -15.94 15.50 -6.47
N GLN A 124 -16.25 16.45 -5.56
CA GLN A 124 -17.61 16.67 -5.08
C GLN A 124 -18.55 17.15 -6.19
N GLU A 125 -18.10 18.07 -7.04
CA GLU A 125 -18.88 18.58 -8.17
C GLU A 125 -19.16 17.47 -9.19
N MET A 126 -18.15 16.68 -9.54
CA MET A 126 -18.31 15.52 -10.41
C MET A 126 -19.28 14.49 -9.81
N LYS A 127 -19.16 14.19 -8.51
CA LYS A 127 -20.08 13.29 -7.80
C LYS A 127 -21.52 13.79 -7.84
N LYS A 128 -21.76 15.09 -7.64
CA LYS A 128 -23.09 15.71 -7.77
C LYS A 128 -23.61 15.65 -9.20
N ARG A 129 -22.73 15.84 -10.19
CA ARG A 129 -23.06 15.91 -11.61
C ARG A 129 -23.49 14.57 -12.21
N ILE A 130 -22.84 13.47 -11.80
CA ILE A 130 -23.10 12.10 -12.28
C ILE A 130 -24.10 11.36 -11.37
N GLY A 131 -24.07 11.65 -10.07
CA GLY A 131 -24.89 10.99 -9.05
C GLY A 131 -24.10 10.00 -8.20
N ASN A 132 -24.39 9.95 -6.90
CA ASN A 132 -23.59 9.26 -5.87
C ASN A 132 -23.31 7.77 -6.13
N TYR A 133 -24.20 7.04 -6.79
CA TYR A 133 -24.06 5.59 -7.02
C TYR A 133 -23.38 5.25 -8.36
N SER A 134 -23.08 6.27 -9.16
CA SER A 134 -22.58 6.13 -10.53
C SER A 134 -21.10 6.50 -10.65
N VAL A 135 -20.43 6.79 -9.53
CA VAL A 135 -18.99 7.07 -9.49
C VAL A 135 -18.33 6.56 -8.21
N GLN A 136 -17.14 5.99 -8.33
CA GLN A 136 -16.28 5.53 -7.26
C GLN A 136 -14.96 6.29 -7.33
N PHE A 137 -14.65 7.04 -6.28
CA PHE A 137 -13.41 7.80 -6.15
C PHE A 137 -12.39 7.07 -5.28
N TYR A 138 -11.12 7.08 -5.70
CA TYR A 138 -9.98 6.55 -4.97
C TYR A 138 -8.89 7.62 -4.91
N GLY A 139 -8.60 8.15 -3.72
CA GLY A 139 -7.69 9.28 -3.51
C GLY A 139 -6.46 8.85 -2.75
N ALA A 140 -5.27 9.14 -3.27
CA ALA A 140 -4.02 8.85 -2.58
C ALA A 140 -3.29 10.14 -2.22
N ASP A 141 -2.98 10.31 -0.94
CA ASP A 141 -2.20 11.43 -0.43
C ASP A 141 -1.38 11.00 0.79
N PRO A 142 -0.09 11.37 0.89
CA PRO A 142 0.72 11.03 2.05
C PRO A 142 0.41 11.86 3.30
N ILE A 143 -0.30 12.98 3.18
CA ILE A 143 -0.78 13.76 4.33
C ILE A 143 -2.13 13.22 4.75
N VAL A 144 -2.18 12.62 5.94
CA VAL A 144 -3.40 12.02 6.48
C VAL A 144 -4.26 13.05 7.20
N GLU A 145 -3.66 13.82 8.11
CA GLU A 145 -4.36 14.77 8.99
C GLU A 145 -5.20 15.77 8.16
N GLY A 146 -6.52 15.68 8.31
CA GLY A 146 -7.49 16.53 7.61
C GLY A 146 -7.87 16.04 6.21
N ASN A 147 -6.90 15.60 5.40
CA ASN A 147 -7.16 15.14 4.03
C ASN A 147 -7.97 13.84 4.01
N ASP A 148 -7.75 12.93 4.97
CA ASP A 148 -8.49 11.68 5.07
C ASP A 148 -9.99 11.92 5.30
N GLU A 149 -10.33 12.81 6.24
CA GLU A 149 -11.71 13.18 6.57
C GLU A 149 -12.37 13.94 5.41
N LEU A 150 -11.61 14.80 4.73
CA LEU A 150 -12.08 15.54 3.56
C LEU A 150 -12.41 14.60 2.40
N PHE A 151 -11.47 13.74 2.00
CA PHE A 151 -11.66 12.85 0.86
C PHE A 151 -12.66 11.73 1.13
N SER A 152 -12.73 11.23 2.38
CA SER A 152 -13.68 10.18 2.77
C SER A 152 -15.15 10.59 2.61
N LYS A 153 -15.45 11.89 2.49
CA LYS A 153 -16.80 12.39 2.13
C LYS A 153 -17.16 12.07 0.67
N VAL A 154 -16.17 11.85 -0.17
CA VAL A 154 -16.31 11.68 -1.62
C VAL A 154 -15.99 10.26 -2.07
N GLY A 155 -14.88 9.68 -1.60
CA GLY A 155 -14.37 8.37 -2.01
C GLY A 155 -13.58 7.65 -0.92
N THR A 156 -12.73 6.72 -1.33
CA THR A 156 -11.80 6.00 -0.45
C THR A 156 -10.44 6.68 -0.45
N PHE A 157 -9.92 7.01 0.74
CA PHE A 157 -8.62 7.63 0.93
C PHE A 157 -7.50 6.60 1.19
N PHE A 158 -6.30 6.84 0.65
CA PHE A 158 -5.12 6.01 0.80
C PHE A 158 -3.93 6.85 1.31
N PRO A 159 -3.33 6.52 2.47
CA PRO A 159 -2.38 7.38 3.19
C PRO A 159 -0.93 7.24 2.69
N PHE A 160 -0.72 7.39 1.38
CA PHE A 160 0.60 7.32 0.76
C PHE A 160 0.67 8.13 -0.53
N ALA A 161 1.88 8.52 -0.93
CA ALA A 161 2.15 9.03 -2.25
C ALA A 161 2.17 7.88 -3.27
N VAL A 162 1.96 8.20 -4.55
CA VAL A 162 2.04 7.24 -5.66
C VAL A 162 3.14 7.67 -6.61
N GLY A 163 3.97 6.73 -7.05
CA GLY A 163 5.10 6.99 -7.95
C GLY A 163 5.53 5.76 -8.74
N ASN A 164 6.73 5.80 -9.33
CA ASN A 164 7.21 4.69 -10.17
C ASN A 164 7.76 3.48 -9.41
N SER A 165 7.82 3.55 -8.08
CA SER A 165 8.39 2.48 -7.26
C SER A 165 7.96 2.59 -5.81
N SER A 166 7.82 1.44 -5.16
CA SER A 166 7.49 1.36 -3.75
C SER A 166 8.72 1.58 -2.88
N ARG A 167 8.69 2.64 -2.10
CA ARG A 167 9.85 3.09 -1.32
C ARG A 167 9.43 4.06 -0.22
N MET A 168 10.31 4.17 0.76
CA MET A 168 10.37 5.36 1.61
C MET A 168 11.09 6.47 0.83
N GLY A 169 10.40 7.54 0.47
CA GLY A 169 10.90 8.65 -0.34
C GLY A 169 10.63 10.00 0.29
N THR A 170 11.02 11.07 -0.40
CA THR A 170 10.66 12.44 -0.02
C THR A 170 9.64 12.95 -1.05
N ALA A 171 8.59 13.63 -0.58
CA ALA A 171 7.64 14.34 -1.42
C ALA A 171 7.47 15.77 -0.91
N SER A 172 7.19 16.70 -1.83
CA SER A 172 6.70 18.03 -1.46
C SER A 172 5.24 17.89 -1.05
N VAL A 173 4.90 18.36 0.14
CA VAL A 173 3.56 18.22 0.71
C VAL A 173 3.09 19.55 1.29
N LEU A 174 1.82 19.85 1.08
CA LEU A 174 1.19 21.03 1.65
C LEU A 174 0.81 20.76 3.11
N LEU A 175 1.53 21.38 4.05
CA LEU A 175 1.14 21.37 5.46
C LEU A 175 0.30 22.59 5.77
N ASP A 176 -0.81 22.35 6.47
CA ASP A 176 -1.51 23.37 7.24
C ASP A 176 -0.55 23.81 8.37
N GLY A 177 0.25 24.84 8.10
CA GLY A 177 0.91 25.56 9.18
C GLY A 177 -0.16 25.94 10.20
N ASN A 178 0.17 25.97 11.49
CA ASN A 178 -0.72 26.38 12.59
C ASN A 178 -1.14 27.86 12.41
N LEU A 179 -1.93 28.15 11.38
CA LEU A 179 -2.13 29.46 10.81
C LEU A 179 -3.48 29.96 11.32
N ASN A 180 -3.43 31.11 11.99
CA ASN A 180 -4.62 31.78 12.53
C ASN A 180 -5.73 31.87 11.48
N PHE A 181 -6.98 31.70 11.92
CA PHE A 181 -8.22 31.86 11.15
C PHE A 181 -8.25 33.09 10.22
N PHE A 182 -7.55 34.17 10.59
CA PHE A 182 -7.40 35.38 9.77
C PHE A 182 -6.59 35.19 8.48
N LEU A 183 -5.58 34.32 8.44
CA LEU A 183 -4.74 34.08 7.26
C LEU A 183 -5.37 33.10 6.26
N LYS A 184 -6.19 32.14 6.74
CA LYS A 184 -7.06 31.35 5.85
C LYS A 184 -8.05 32.23 5.09
N LYS A 185 -8.50 33.33 5.70
CA LYS A 185 -9.40 34.31 5.06
C LYS A 185 -8.71 35.22 4.03
N SER A 186 -7.38 35.26 4.00
CA SER A 186 -6.58 36.03 3.03
C SER A 186 -6.08 35.20 1.83
N GLY A 187 -6.51 33.95 1.67
CA GLY A 187 -6.13 33.10 0.54
C GLY A 187 -4.70 32.53 0.64
N PHE A 188 -4.12 32.45 1.84
CA PHE A 188 -2.82 31.83 2.04
C PHE A 188 -3.00 30.30 2.19
N LEU A 189 -2.60 29.53 1.17
CA LEU A 189 -2.94 28.11 1.02
C LEU A 189 -2.13 27.14 1.92
N GLY A 190 -1.07 27.60 2.57
CA GLY A 190 -0.18 26.74 3.36
C GLY A 190 1.27 26.87 2.91
N VAL A 191 2.15 26.03 3.44
CA VAL A 191 3.57 26.00 3.05
C VAL A 191 3.92 24.59 2.60
N TYR A 192 4.44 24.47 1.39
CA TYR A 192 5.03 23.24 0.90
C TYR A 192 6.33 22.94 1.63
N VAL A 193 6.43 21.72 2.16
CA VAL A 193 7.64 21.22 2.81
C VAL A 193 7.99 19.86 2.25
N GLU A 194 9.28 19.57 2.21
CA GLU A 194 9.78 18.24 1.89
C GLU A 194 9.58 17.31 3.08
N LYS A 195 8.67 16.34 2.96
CA LYS A 195 8.40 15.34 3.99
C LYS A 195 8.82 13.96 3.50
N ARG A 196 9.36 13.15 4.41
CA ARG A 196 9.62 11.73 4.13
C ARG A 196 8.28 10.97 4.17
N VAL A 197 7.88 10.38 3.05
CA VAL A 197 6.58 9.73 2.88
C VAL A 197 6.71 8.43 2.09
N ILE A 198 5.73 7.54 2.26
CA ILE A 198 5.72 6.27 1.53
C ILE A 198 5.21 6.53 0.14
N HIS A 199 5.97 6.06 -0.83
CA HIS A 199 5.52 5.94 -2.20
C HIS A 199 5.09 4.50 -2.43
N VAL A 200 3.91 4.32 -3.02
CA VAL A 200 3.45 3.06 -3.57
C VAL A 200 3.60 3.12 -5.08
N GLU A 201 4.12 2.04 -5.67
CA GLU A 201 4.24 1.90 -7.11
C GLU A 201 2.87 1.94 -7.79
N PHE A 202 2.75 2.68 -8.90
CA PHE A 202 1.48 3.02 -9.51
C PHE A 202 0.65 1.80 -9.95
N VAL A 203 1.25 0.78 -10.56
CA VAL A 203 0.53 -0.46 -10.88
C VAL A 203 0.07 -1.19 -9.62
N GLN A 204 0.92 -1.29 -8.60
CA GLN A 204 0.53 -1.88 -7.33
C GLN A 204 -0.66 -1.15 -6.72
N PHE A 205 -0.69 0.19 -6.78
CA PHE A 205 -1.82 0.95 -6.28
C PHE A 205 -3.11 0.63 -7.04
N LEU A 206 -3.07 0.68 -8.37
CA LEU A 206 -4.25 0.42 -9.20
C LEU A 206 -4.71 -1.04 -9.13
N LYS A 207 -3.86 -1.96 -9.58
CA LYS A 207 -4.22 -3.37 -9.74
C LYS A 207 -4.11 -4.16 -8.44
N GLY A 208 -3.14 -3.85 -7.59
CA GLY A 208 -2.88 -4.58 -6.35
C GLY A 208 -3.76 -4.15 -5.18
N ILE A 209 -3.88 -2.84 -4.93
CA ILE A 209 -4.57 -2.28 -3.76
C ILE A 209 -6.04 -1.96 -4.10
N ILE A 210 -6.30 -1.18 -5.16
CA ILE A 210 -7.68 -0.90 -5.60
C ILE A 210 -8.32 -2.16 -6.21
N GLY A 211 -7.52 -3.05 -6.79
CA GLY A 211 -8.02 -4.32 -7.34
C GLY A 211 -8.75 -4.15 -8.67
N LYS A 212 -8.42 -3.11 -9.46
CA LYS A 212 -9.04 -2.85 -10.77
C LYS A 212 -8.00 -2.74 -11.87
N THR A 213 -8.46 -3.04 -13.09
CA THR A 213 -7.66 -2.94 -14.33
C THR A 213 -8.33 -2.02 -15.35
N PHE A 214 -9.40 -1.34 -14.98
CA PHE A 214 -10.11 -0.40 -15.83
C PHE A 214 -10.46 0.83 -15.01
N TYR A 215 -10.06 2.01 -15.51
CA TYR A 215 -10.27 3.31 -14.88
C TYR A 215 -10.82 4.30 -15.89
N ASP A 216 -11.91 4.96 -15.51
CA ASP A 216 -12.56 5.94 -16.37
C ASP A 216 -11.82 7.27 -16.36
N ASN A 217 -11.23 7.68 -15.23
CA ASN A 217 -10.43 8.90 -15.15
C ASN A 217 -9.32 8.79 -14.09
N ILE A 218 -8.17 9.40 -14.34
CA ILE A 218 -7.10 9.56 -13.35
C ILE A 218 -6.68 11.04 -13.32
N TRP A 219 -6.77 11.67 -12.15
CA TRP A 219 -6.32 13.03 -11.90
C TRP A 219 -5.01 12.97 -11.13
N VAL A 220 -3.95 13.54 -11.69
CA VAL A 220 -2.61 13.50 -11.10
C VAL A 220 -2.16 14.91 -10.75
N ASP A 221 -2.02 15.17 -9.46
CA ASP A 221 -1.40 16.36 -8.90
C ASP A 221 -0.42 15.91 -7.81
N GLY A 222 0.73 15.40 -8.26
CA GLY A 222 1.68 14.68 -7.42
C GLY A 222 2.85 15.52 -6.94
N GLU A 223 2.83 16.84 -7.13
CA GLU A 223 3.90 17.77 -6.75
C GLU A 223 5.28 17.23 -7.17
N TYR A 224 5.51 17.15 -8.49
CA TYR A 224 6.67 16.54 -9.17
C TYR A 224 6.65 15.01 -9.31
N ALA A 225 5.78 14.28 -8.60
CA ALA A 225 5.67 12.84 -8.79
C ALA A 225 5.10 12.46 -10.18
N GLU A 226 4.47 13.38 -10.90
CA GLU A 226 3.86 13.16 -12.20
C GLU A 226 4.90 12.78 -13.27
N TYR A 227 6.10 13.36 -13.18
CA TYR A 227 7.20 13.06 -14.10
C TYR A 227 7.61 11.58 -14.04
N GLU A 228 7.51 10.94 -12.88
CA GLU A 228 7.79 9.52 -12.73
C GLU A 228 6.76 8.63 -13.43
N LEU A 229 5.57 9.17 -13.75
CA LEU A 229 4.44 8.43 -14.32
C LEU A 229 4.36 8.51 -15.84
N PHE A 230 5.16 9.33 -16.53
CA PHE A 230 5.02 9.53 -17.99
C PHE A 230 5.12 8.21 -18.78
N GLU A 231 6.10 7.37 -18.44
CA GLU A 231 6.35 6.10 -19.15
C GLU A 231 5.22 5.06 -18.97
N TYR A 232 4.36 5.24 -17.96
CA TYR A 232 3.23 4.36 -17.71
C TYR A 232 2.17 4.48 -18.80
N PHE A 233 1.99 5.70 -19.34
CA PHE A 233 0.94 6.04 -20.31
C PHE A 233 1.38 5.88 -21.78
N TYR A 234 2.62 5.48 -22.04
CA TYR A 234 3.08 5.22 -23.42
C TYR A 234 2.48 3.93 -23.97
N ASN A 235 2.34 3.85 -25.30
CA ASN A 235 2.00 2.60 -25.98
C ASN A 235 3.08 1.54 -25.69
N GLY A 236 2.67 0.38 -25.18
CA GLY A 236 3.56 -0.67 -24.69
C GLY A 236 4.21 -0.36 -23.34
N GLY A 237 3.77 0.72 -22.68
CA GLY A 237 4.21 1.16 -21.37
C GLY A 237 3.78 0.22 -20.25
N GLN A 238 3.99 0.63 -19.00
CA GLN A 238 3.76 -0.25 -17.87
C GLN A 238 2.27 -0.57 -17.65
N LEU A 239 1.35 0.36 -17.91
CA LEU A 239 -0.10 0.07 -17.82
C LEU A 239 -0.54 -0.97 -18.84
N ASP A 240 -0.08 -0.84 -20.10
CA ASP A 240 -0.37 -1.80 -21.18
C ASP A 240 0.15 -3.20 -20.84
N ARG A 241 1.41 -3.29 -20.38
CA ARG A 241 2.04 -4.57 -20.00
C ARG A 241 1.30 -5.26 -18.86
N GLU A 242 0.67 -4.49 -17.98
CA GLU A 242 -0.08 -4.99 -16.83
C GLU A 242 -1.57 -5.17 -17.10
N GLY A 243 -2.02 -4.87 -18.32
CA GLY A 243 -3.42 -4.99 -18.74
C GLY A 243 -4.35 -3.96 -18.08
N ILE A 244 -3.83 -2.79 -17.71
CA ILE A 244 -4.60 -1.71 -17.10
C ILE A 244 -5.01 -0.72 -18.17
N THR A 245 -6.32 -0.46 -18.28
CA THR A 245 -6.89 0.53 -19.19
C THR A 245 -7.26 1.80 -18.44
N VAL A 246 -6.83 2.95 -18.96
CA VAL A 246 -7.21 4.29 -18.47
C VAL A 246 -7.85 5.05 -19.64
N CYS A 247 -9.10 5.48 -19.49
CA CYS A 247 -9.85 6.12 -20.59
C CYS A 247 -9.45 7.58 -20.82
N GLN A 248 -9.10 8.30 -19.75
CA GLN A 248 -8.71 9.71 -19.76
C GLN A 248 -7.91 9.99 -18.49
N PHE A 249 -7.05 11.01 -18.54
CA PHE A 249 -6.32 11.46 -17.37
C PHE A 249 -6.03 12.95 -17.46
N ASN A 250 -5.89 13.58 -16.28
CA ASN A 250 -5.44 14.95 -16.09
C ASN A 250 -4.11 14.91 -15.35
N MET A 251 -3.25 15.89 -15.61
CA MET A 251 -1.94 15.96 -14.98
C MET A 251 -1.56 17.42 -14.80
N GLU A 252 -1.47 17.85 -13.55
CA GLU A 252 -0.92 19.15 -13.21
C GLU A 252 0.60 19.14 -13.45
N ARG A 253 1.13 20.27 -13.92
CA ARG A 253 2.57 20.47 -14.11
C ARG A 253 2.97 21.85 -13.63
N LEU A 254 3.71 21.88 -12.53
CA LEU A 254 4.28 23.12 -12.00
C LEU A 254 5.38 23.68 -12.90
N LEU A 255 5.37 25.02 -13.06
CA LEU A 255 6.41 25.78 -13.73
C LEU A 255 7.73 25.68 -12.95
N THR A 256 8.70 24.97 -13.51
CA THR A 256 10.06 24.98 -12.96
C THR A 256 10.67 26.37 -13.11
N MET A 257 11.05 27.02 -12.00
CA MET A 257 12.27 27.81 -12.01
C MET A 257 13.40 26.82 -12.27
N MET A 258 13.88 26.73 -13.52
CA MET A 258 15.02 25.90 -13.89
C MET A 258 16.13 26.08 -12.86
N ARG A 259 16.38 25.03 -12.07
CA ARG A 259 17.53 24.94 -11.19
C ARG A 259 18.77 24.79 -12.08
N ARG A 260 19.33 25.93 -12.51
CA ARG A 260 20.68 25.98 -13.10
C ARG A 260 21.66 25.43 -12.08
N GLY A 261 22.08 24.18 -12.26
CA GLY A 261 23.16 23.59 -11.49
C GLY A 261 23.25 22.10 -11.65
N GLY A 262 24.07 21.63 -12.62
CA GLY A 262 24.60 20.28 -12.55
C GLY A 262 24.82 19.53 -13.86
N ALA A 263 24.53 20.09 -15.04
CA ALA A 263 24.87 19.45 -16.31
C ALA A 263 26.35 19.70 -16.69
N ALA A 264 27.28 19.22 -15.87
CA ALA A 264 28.70 19.15 -16.20
C ALA A 264 29.43 18.17 -15.26
N THR A 265 29.13 16.88 -15.35
CA THR A 265 30.03 15.76 -14.97
C THR A 265 29.31 14.41 -15.19
N PHE A 266 29.00 14.07 -16.45
CA PHE A 266 28.47 12.74 -16.80
C PHE A 266 29.12 12.08 -18.02
N PHE A 267 30.35 12.49 -18.35
CA PHE A 267 31.18 11.81 -19.33
C PHE A 267 32.60 11.60 -18.76
N ALA A 268 32.80 10.48 -18.05
CA ALA A 268 34.09 9.75 -17.94
C ALA A 268 34.09 8.69 -16.80
N VAL A 269 33.18 7.70 -16.80
CA VAL A 269 33.36 6.48 -15.97
C VAL A 269 32.90 5.21 -16.71
N LEU A 270 33.15 5.14 -18.03
CA LEU A 270 32.79 3.98 -18.85
C LEU A 270 34.00 3.22 -19.43
N SER A 271 35.21 3.41 -18.90
CA SER A 271 36.43 2.82 -19.48
C SER A 271 37.44 2.23 -18.48
N VAL A 272 37.06 1.97 -17.22
CA VAL A 272 37.96 1.29 -16.25
C VAL A 272 37.38 -0.03 -15.69
N SER A 273 36.07 -0.25 -15.81
CA SER A 273 35.41 -1.44 -15.24
C SER A 273 35.57 -2.73 -16.05
N LEU A 274 36.15 -2.67 -17.25
CA LEU A 274 36.32 -3.84 -18.13
C LEU A 274 37.73 -4.45 -18.10
N LEU A 275 38.71 -3.79 -17.48
CA LEU A 275 40.09 -4.30 -17.35
C LEU A 275 40.40 -4.91 -15.98
N LEU A 276 39.52 -4.73 -14.98
CA LEU A 276 39.57 -5.44 -13.70
C LEU A 276 38.82 -6.78 -13.72
N TYR A 277 38.02 -7.04 -14.77
CA TYR A 277 37.27 -8.30 -14.92
C TYR A 277 38.09 -9.43 -15.57
N ILE A 278 39.24 -9.13 -16.17
CA ILE A 278 40.11 -10.12 -16.85
C ILE A 278 41.39 -10.43 -16.05
N SER A 279 41.53 -9.89 -14.82
CA SER A 279 42.65 -10.20 -13.91
C SER A 279 42.24 -11.03 -12.68
N TYR A 280 40.98 -11.46 -12.58
CA TYR A 280 40.47 -12.26 -11.46
C TYR A 280 39.98 -13.66 -11.90
N SER A 281 40.58 -14.21 -12.96
CA SER A 281 40.28 -15.55 -13.46
C SER A 281 41.53 -16.43 -13.54
N SER A 282 42.36 -16.43 -12.50
CA SER A 282 43.16 -17.61 -12.15
C SER A 282 43.73 -17.42 -10.76
N LEU A 283 43.15 -18.04 -9.73
CA LEU A 283 43.85 -18.43 -8.51
C LEU A 283 43.00 -19.45 -7.73
N ASN A 284 43.39 -20.71 -7.92
CA ASN A 284 43.37 -21.79 -6.95
C ASN A 284 42.06 -22.09 -6.21
N THR A 285 41.27 -22.98 -6.81
CA THR A 285 40.55 -24.03 -6.06
C THR A 285 41.54 -24.93 -5.34
N SER A 286 41.99 -24.48 -4.17
CA SER A 286 42.46 -25.40 -3.14
C SER A 286 41.22 -25.99 -2.46
N THR A 287 40.76 -27.13 -2.96
CA THR A 287 39.86 -28.01 -2.21
C THR A 287 40.64 -28.58 -1.03
N THR A 288 40.78 -27.79 0.04
CA THR A 288 41.00 -28.34 1.36
C THR A 288 39.70 -29.03 1.76
N SER A 289 39.77 -30.36 1.93
CA SER A 289 38.69 -31.13 2.52
C SER A 289 38.36 -30.55 3.89
N PHE A 290 37.36 -29.68 3.96
CA PHE A 290 36.83 -29.19 5.22
C PHE A 290 36.17 -30.39 5.91
N ARG A 291 36.79 -30.85 6.99
CA ARG A 291 36.15 -31.76 7.93
C ARG A 291 34.80 -31.16 8.31
N LEU A 292 33.75 -31.98 8.22
CA LEU A 292 32.41 -31.72 8.72
C LEU A 292 32.49 -30.98 10.07
N ARG A 293 32.24 -29.67 10.07
CA ARG A 293 31.84 -28.97 11.28
C ARG A 293 30.37 -29.32 11.44
N ASP A 294 30.02 -29.94 12.57
CA ASP A 294 28.62 -30.17 12.94
C ASP A 294 27.84 -28.87 12.77
N SER A 295 26.68 -28.96 12.10
CA SER A 295 25.83 -27.80 11.85
C SER A 295 25.38 -27.17 13.17
N ALA A 296 25.07 -25.87 13.17
CA ALA A 296 24.53 -25.21 14.36
C ALA A 296 23.21 -25.88 14.80
N VAL A 297 22.37 -26.24 13.83
CA VAL A 297 21.13 -26.99 14.05
C VAL A 297 21.42 -28.36 14.68
N ASP A 298 22.41 -29.11 14.19
CA ASP A 298 22.79 -30.41 14.75
C ASP A 298 23.17 -30.32 16.24
N LYS A 299 23.86 -29.23 16.63
CA LYS A 299 24.28 -29.01 18.03
C LYS A 299 23.10 -28.79 18.99
N VAL A 300 22.00 -28.23 18.49
CA VAL A 300 20.79 -27.96 19.30
C VAL A 300 19.67 -28.96 19.03
N ALA A 301 19.85 -29.91 18.11
CA ALA A 301 18.84 -30.88 17.69
C ALA A 301 18.30 -31.73 18.86
N LYS A 302 19.18 -32.10 19.81
CA LYS A 302 18.78 -32.82 21.03
C LYS A 302 17.85 -31.96 21.89
N ASN A 303 18.18 -30.68 22.07
CA ASN A 303 17.39 -29.76 22.87
C ASN A 303 16.01 -29.52 22.24
N TYR A 304 15.99 -29.25 20.92
CA TYR A 304 14.74 -29.10 20.18
C TYR A 304 13.88 -30.35 20.22
N SER A 305 14.45 -31.53 19.99
CA SER A 305 13.71 -32.80 20.00
C SER A 305 13.09 -33.08 21.36
N ALA A 306 13.81 -32.79 22.46
CA ALA A 306 13.27 -32.94 23.82
C ALA A 306 12.08 -32.02 24.07
N TRP A 307 12.15 -30.74 23.65
CA TRP A 307 11.03 -29.82 23.73
C TRP A 307 9.85 -30.26 22.85
N HIS A 308 10.12 -30.68 21.62
CA HIS A 308 9.12 -31.12 20.64
C HIS A 308 8.33 -32.33 21.16
N ASP A 309 9.04 -33.37 21.60
CA ASP A 309 8.43 -34.59 22.12
C ASP A 309 7.62 -34.31 23.39
N CYS A 310 8.12 -33.43 24.27
CA CYS A 310 7.39 -32.97 25.44
C CYS A 310 6.08 -32.29 25.06
N LEU A 311 6.10 -31.31 24.15
CA LEU A 311 4.91 -30.54 23.80
C LEU A 311 3.90 -31.42 23.08
N LYS A 312 4.35 -32.17 22.06
CA LYS A 312 3.52 -33.09 21.29
C LYS A 312 2.80 -34.09 22.20
N LYS A 313 3.49 -34.68 23.19
CA LYS A 313 2.89 -35.60 24.16
C LYS A 313 1.83 -34.92 25.03
N ASN A 314 2.08 -33.69 25.49
CA ASN A 314 1.16 -33.00 26.40
C ASN A 314 -0.08 -32.44 25.72
N ILE A 315 -0.06 -32.25 24.39
CA ILE A 315 -1.21 -31.72 23.64
C ILE A 315 -1.87 -32.74 22.70
N SER A 316 -1.35 -33.96 22.57
CA SER A 316 -1.87 -34.96 21.61
C SER A 316 -3.34 -35.32 21.81
N ILE A 317 -3.85 -35.19 23.04
CA ILE A 317 -5.28 -35.41 23.34
C ILE A 317 -6.21 -34.36 22.71
N TYR A 318 -5.64 -33.25 22.23
CA TYR A 318 -6.36 -32.17 21.57
C TYR A 318 -6.24 -32.20 20.05
N ASP A 319 -5.59 -33.21 19.47
CA ASP A 319 -5.54 -33.42 18.03
C ASP A 319 -6.97 -33.70 17.51
N GLY A 320 -7.41 -32.89 16.55
CA GLY A 320 -8.80 -32.87 16.08
C GLY A 320 -9.80 -32.22 17.03
N ASN A 321 -9.34 -31.54 18.09
CA ASN A 321 -10.19 -30.86 19.07
C ASN A 321 -9.78 -29.38 19.27
N PRO A 322 -10.24 -28.47 18.38
CA PRO A 322 -9.87 -27.05 18.43
C PRO A 322 -10.22 -26.33 19.74
N ASP A 323 -11.40 -26.60 20.31
CA ASP A 323 -11.83 -26.02 21.59
C ASP A 323 -10.95 -26.47 22.75
N GLY A 324 -10.63 -27.78 22.77
CA GLY A 324 -9.76 -28.36 23.77
C GLY A 324 -8.35 -27.76 23.72
N LEU A 325 -7.79 -27.61 22.52
CA LEU A 325 -6.46 -27.01 22.35
C LEU A 325 -6.43 -25.55 22.79
N TRP A 326 -7.38 -24.72 22.33
CA TRP A 326 -7.44 -23.30 22.68
C TRP A 326 -7.42 -23.07 24.20
N GLY A 327 -8.20 -23.86 24.95
CA GLY A 327 -8.28 -23.72 26.41
C GLY A 327 -7.07 -24.25 27.18
N ASN A 328 -6.21 -25.08 26.57
CA ASN A 328 -5.22 -25.88 27.31
C ASN A 328 -3.79 -25.85 26.76
N LEU A 329 -3.53 -25.31 25.56
CA LEU A 329 -2.19 -25.27 24.97
C LEU A 329 -1.14 -24.68 25.92
N TRP A 330 -1.49 -23.59 26.61
CA TRP A 330 -0.60 -22.90 27.54
C TRP A 330 -0.04 -23.82 28.63
N ARG A 331 -0.82 -24.81 29.10
CA ARG A 331 -0.39 -25.79 30.12
C ARG A 331 0.71 -26.68 29.58
N GLY A 332 0.54 -27.19 28.35
CA GLY A 332 1.53 -28.01 27.67
C GLY A 332 2.84 -27.25 27.48
N ILE A 333 2.77 -26.01 26.98
CA ILE A 333 3.96 -25.18 26.79
C ILE A 333 4.66 -24.89 28.13
N LYS A 334 3.93 -24.56 29.20
CA LYS A 334 4.50 -24.31 30.54
C LYS A 334 5.25 -25.51 31.12
N LEU A 335 4.78 -26.73 30.87
CA LEU A 335 5.49 -27.94 31.29
C LEU A 335 6.79 -28.14 30.51
N CYS A 336 6.80 -27.77 29.23
CA CYS A 336 7.93 -28.01 28.34
C CYS A 336 8.97 -26.89 28.32
N GLU A 337 8.63 -25.67 28.76
CA GLU A 337 9.61 -24.57 28.88
C GLU A 337 10.63 -24.77 30.01
N VAL A 338 10.32 -25.63 30.99
CA VAL A 338 11.15 -25.84 32.20
C VAL A 338 11.99 -27.11 32.18
N ILE A 339 11.95 -27.89 31.08
CA ILE A 339 12.78 -29.10 30.96
C ILE A 339 14.27 -28.74 30.93
N PRO A 340 15.17 -29.62 31.43
CA PRO A 340 16.60 -29.33 31.53
C PRO A 340 17.24 -28.83 30.23
N GLU A 341 16.80 -29.37 29.09
CA GLU A 341 17.29 -29.04 27.76
C GLU A 341 16.99 -27.60 27.35
N MET A 342 15.95 -26.97 27.91
CA MET A 342 15.52 -25.62 27.52
C MET A 342 15.92 -24.54 28.54
N LYS A 343 16.35 -24.92 29.75
CA LYS A 343 16.70 -23.99 30.83
C LYS A 343 17.81 -22.99 30.48
N GLY A 344 18.66 -23.28 29.50
CA GLY A 344 19.77 -22.41 29.10
C GLY A 344 19.38 -21.25 28.18
N LEU A 345 18.14 -21.22 27.66
CA LEU A 345 17.69 -20.19 26.73
C LEU A 345 17.18 -18.96 27.49
N PHE A 346 17.93 -17.86 27.44
CA PHE A 346 17.53 -16.60 28.07
C PHE A 346 16.61 -15.82 27.14
N ILE A 347 15.32 -15.83 27.46
CA ILE A 347 14.29 -15.04 26.76
C ILE A 347 14.06 -13.75 27.55
N GLY A 348 14.36 -12.61 26.94
CA GLY A 348 14.16 -11.28 27.51
C GLY A 348 12.72 -10.81 27.44
N ASP A 349 12.35 -10.00 28.43
CA ASP A 349 10.99 -9.52 28.65
C ASP A 349 10.93 -8.00 28.46
N TYR A 350 10.13 -7.55 27.49
CA TYR A 350 10.02 -6.15 27.09
C TYR A 350 8.56 -5.72 27.26
N PRO A 351 8.16 -5.25 28.45
CA PRO A 351 6.76 -4.93 28.73
C PRO A 351 6.35 -3.61 28.08
N ASN A 352 5.18 -3.63 27.45
CA ASN A 352 4.32 -2.47 27.21
C ASN A 352 3.37 -2.29 28.41
N SER A 353 2.45 -1.34 28.32
CA SER A 353 1.44 -1.03 29.34
C SER A 353 0.38 -2.13 29.47
N ASP A 354 0.07 -2.83 28.39
CA ASP A 354 -0.99 -3.83 28.27
C ASP A 354 -0.46 -5.26 28.01
N GLU A 355 0.74 -5.39 27.44
CA GLU A 355 1.35 -6.68 27.12
C GLU A 355 2.86 -6.78 27.38
N THR A 356 3.46 -7.94 27.07
CA THR A 356 4.91 -8.13 27.16
C THR A 356 5.43 -8.87 25.95
N LYS A 357 6.16 -8.13 25.10
CA LYS A 357 6.88 -8.64 23.95
C LYS A 357 8.17 -9.33 24.41
N ARG A 358 8.60 -10.36 23.66
CA ARG A 358 9.75 -11.19 24.01
C ARG A 358 10.81 -11.15 22.92
N HIS A 359 12.08 -11.19 23.32
CA HIS A 359 13.19 -11.32 22.39
C HIS A 359 14.38 -11.99 23.07
N ILE A 360 15.07 -12.84 22.33
CA ILE A 360 16.39 -13.33 22.67
C ILE A 360 17.37 -12.40 21.98
N VAL A 361 18.17 -11.66 22.74
CA VAL A 361 19.20 -10.77 22.19
C VAL A 361 20.28 -11.58 21.47
N PRO A 362 20.86 -11.06 20.37
CA PRO A 362 21.88 -11.79 19.64
C PRO A 362 23.12 -11.98 20.52
N LYS A 363 23.68 -13.18 20.49
CA LYS A 363 24.92 -13.53 21.23
C LYS A 363 26.17 -12.92 20.60
N MET A 364 26.03 -12.43 19.38
CA MET A 364 27.07 -11.75 18.62
C MET A 364 26.74 -10.27 18.46
N GLN A 365 27.77 -9.46 18.22
CA GLN A 365 27.61 -8.04 17.90
C GLN A 365 27.19 -7.83 16.43
N LEU A 366 26.08 -8.46 16.04
CA LEU A 366 25.46 -8.31 14.73
C LEU A 366 24.14 -7.53 14.85
N PRO A 367 23.92 -6.51 14.00
CA PRO A 367 22.64 -5.81 13.92
C PRO A 367 21.44 -6.75 13.79
N SER A 368 20.29 -6.32 14.29
CA SER A 368 19.02 -7.05 14.15
C SER A 368 18.00 -6.24 13.35
N VAL A 369 17.15 -6.92 12.60
CA VAL A 369 15.97 -6.36 11.92
C VAL A 369 14.73 -6.71 12.74
N ILE A 370 14.10 -5.70 13.32
CA ILE A 370 12.89 -5.83 14.13
C ILE A 370 11.70 -5.22 13.39
N VAL A 371 10.62 -5.99 13.28
CA VAL A 371 9.37 -5.56 12.64
C VAL A 371 8.23 -5.60 13.66
N THR A 372 7.44 -4.53 13.78
CA THR A 372 6.23 -4.47 14.60
C THR A 372 5.02 -4.25 13.68
N LEU A 373 4.03 -5.13 13.74
CA LEU A 373 2.72 -4.98 13.11
C LEU A 373 1.69 -4.77 14.23
N GLY A 374 0.97 -3.65 14.22
CA GLY A 374 0.11 -3.24 15.34
C GLY A 374 0.94 -2.63 16.48
N ILE A 375 1.07 -1.31 16.50
CA ILE A 375 1.88 -0.59 17.51
C ILE A 375 1.03 -0.27 18.75
N GLY A 376 -0.26 0.03 18.56
CA GLY A 376 -1.20 0.16 19.69
C GLY A 376 -0.94 1.36 20.61
N HIS A 377 -0.33 2.44 20.12
CA HIS A 377 0.03 3.65 20.87
C HIS A 377 1.07 3.44 22.00
N ASP A 378 1.80 2.33 22.00
CA ASP A 378 2.83 2.04 23.00
C ASP A 378 4.08 1.37 22.40
N THR A 379 5.20 2.11 22.43
CA THR A 379 6.50 1.63 21.94
C THR A 379 7.50 1.35 23.07
N GLY A 380 7.03 1.21 24.31
CA GLY A 380 7.88 1.02 25.48
C GLY A 380 8.73 -0.26 25.42
N ALA A 381 8.25 -1.30 24.72
CA ALA A 381 8.98 -2.53 24.46
C ALA A 381 10.12 -2.29 23.46
N GLU A 382 9.87 -1.61 22.35
CA GLU A 382 10.86 -1.23 21.34
C GLU A 382 11.96 -0.35 21.97
N GLU A 383 11.57 0.64 22.78
CA GLU A 383 12.49 1.52 23.53
C GLU A 383 13.42 0.77 24.49
N LYS A 384 12.93 -0.33 25.07
CA LYS A 384 13.74 -1.19 25.96
C LYS A 384 14.62 -2.12 25.15
N LEU A 385 14.08 -2.70 24.08
CA LEU A 385 14.81 -3.64 23.23
C LEU A 385 16.01 -2.98 22.56
N ILE A 386 15.84 -1.77 22.01
CA ILE A 386 16.92 -1.08 21.32
C ILE A 386 18.17 -0.86 22.19
N LYS A 387 18.01 -0.68 23.50
CA LYS A 387 19.12 -0.51 24.45
C LYS A 387 19.97 -1.78 24.61
N GLY A 388 19.39 -2.95 24.31
CA GLY A 388 20.04 -4.25 24.38
C GLY A 388 20.55 -4.78 23.03
N LEU A 389 20.28 -4.08 21.91
CA LEU A 389 20.66 -4.54 20.58
C LEU A 389 21.97 -3.89 20.08
N PRO A 390 22.75 -4.58 19.23
CA PRO A 390 23.94 -4.02 18.63
C PRO A 390 23.64 -2.80 17.75
N HIS A 391 24.62 -1.89 17.65
CA HIS A 391 24.53 -0.70 16.81
C HIS A 391 24.24 -1.06 15.34
N GLY A 392 23.36 -0.30 14.69
CA GLY A 392 22.94 -0.54 13.31
C GLY A 392 21.71 -1.44 13.19
N SER A 393 21.14 -1.90 14.30
CA SER A 393 19.84 -2.60 14.29
C SER A 393 18.74 -1.69 13.76
N GLU A 394 17.84 -2.25 12.97
CA GLU A 394 16.78 -1.53 12.26
C GLU A 394 15.42 -1.90 12.83
N PHE A 395 14.53 -0.90 12.94
CA PHE A 395 13.17 -1.05 13.44
C PHE A 395 12.18 -0.59 12.36
N PHE A 396 11.14 -1.38 12.10
CA PHE A 396 10.10 -1.09 11.13
C PHE A 396 8.73 -1.34 11.76
N GLY A 397 7.89 -0.31 11.84
CA GLY A 397 6.57 -0.38 12.47
C GLY A 397 5.46 -0.10 11.47
N ALA A 398 4.48 -0.96 11.37
CA ALA A 398 3.29 -0.78 10.54
C ALA A 398 2.03 -0.77 11.39
N ASP A 399 1.24 0.29 11.25
CA ASP A 399 -0.04 0.46 11.95
C ASP A 399 -0.92 1.42 11.12
N PRO A 400 -2.21 1.15 10.89
CA PRO A 400 -3.08 2.07 10.14
C PRO A 400 -3.35 3.40 10.86
N MET A 401 -3.12 3.50 12.18
CA MET A 401 -3.33 4.73 12.96
C MET A 401 -2.06 5.58 13.01
N HIS A 402 -2.10 6.74 12.36
CA HIS A 402 -0.92 7.59 12.10
C HIS A 402 -0.53 8.52 13.25
N GLU A 403 -1.47 9.30 13.80
CA GLU A 403 -1.14 10.48 14.61
C GLU A 403 -0.20 10.19 15.80
N ILE A 404 -0.54 9.20 16.62
CA ILE A 404 0.23 8.86 17.81
C ILE A 404 1.39 7.92 17.45
N ASN A 405 1.14 6.90 16.62
CA ASN A 405 2.14 5.87 16.34
C ASN A 405 3.30 6.37 15.48
N GLU A 406 3.06 7.26 14.48
CA GLU A 406 4.15 7.86 13.70
C GLU A 406 5.10 8.59 14.65
N ASN A 407 4.56 9.43 15.52
CA ASN A 407 5.33 10.22 16.47
C ASN A 407 6.09 9.37 17.49
N LEU A 408 5.52 8.24 17.93
CA LEU A 408 6.19 7.32 18.84
C LEU A 408 7.34 6.59 18.12
N TYR A 409 7.07 6.01 16.96
CA TYR A 409 8.04 5.17 16.25
C TYR A 409 9.17 5.97 15.59
N THR A 410 8.92 7.22 15.19
CA THR A 410 9.95 8.12 14.62
C THR A 410 10.86 8.77 15.68
N LYS A 411 10.47 8.77 16.97
CA LYS A 411 11.38 9.10 18.08
C LYS A 411 12.42 8.00 18.30
N LEU A 412 12.07 6.77 17.95
CA LEU A 412 13.02 5.69 17.80
C LEU A 412 13.77 5.89 16.48
N PRO A 413 14.95 5.29 16.28
CA PRO A 413 15.55 5.16 14.94
C PRO A 413 14.79 4.13 14.08
N GLY A 414 13.45 4.12 14.18
CA GLY A 414 12.55 3.26 13.45
C GLY A 414 11.92 3.96 12.24
N LYS A 415 11.36 3.15 11.34
CA LYS A 415 10.60 3.62 10.17
C LYS A 415 9.14 3.22 10.34
N TYR A 416 8.24 4.19 10.24
CA TYR A 416 6.81 4.00 10.41
C TYR A 416 6.09 3.86 9.07
N PHE A 417 5.05 3.02 9.02
CA PHE A 417 4.21 2.77 7.86
C PHE A 417 2.72 2.86 8.23
N PRO A 418 1.92 3.78 7.64
CA PRO A 418 0.55 4.10 8.03
C PRO A 418 -0.49 3.20 7.36
N PHE A 419 -0.29 1.89 7.44
CA PHE A 419 -1.23 0.91 6.91
C PHE A 419 -1.19 -0.38 7.73
N ALA A 420 -2.27 -1.14 7.68
CA ALA A 420 -2.29 -2.49 8.21
C ALA A 420 -1.52 -3.43 7.27
N VAL A 421 -0.97 -4.51 7.83
CA VAL A 421 -0.28 -5.57 7.07
C VAL A 421 -1.01 -6.88 7.30
N ALA A 422 -1.37 -7.58 6.22
CA ALA A 422 -2.19 -8.77 6.25
C ALA A 422 -1.78 -9.76 5.14
N ASP A 423 -2.54 -10.85 4.99
CA ASP A 423 -2.36 -11.86 3.92
C ASP A 423 -2.57 -11.28 2.51
N ALA A 424 -3.42 -10.26 2.38
CA ALA A 424 -3.74 -9.65 1.10
C ALA A 424 -3.80 -8.13 1.18
N ALA A 425 -3.43 -7.49 0.08
CA ALA A 425 -3.62 -6.06 -0.10
C ALA A 425 -5.09 -5.73 -0.39
N GLY A 426 -5.56 -4.57 0.06
CA GLY A 426 -6.90 -4.09 -0.22
C GLY A 426 -7.48 -3.20 0.88
N LEU A 427 -8.80 -3.20 0.98
CA LEU A 427 -9.55 -2.55 2.05
C LEU A 427 -10.14 -3.62 2.96
N ALA A 428 -9.94 -3.48 4.26
CA ALA A 428 -10.51 -4.39 5.26
C ALA A 428 -11.04 -3.61 6.46
N GLU A 429 -12.10 -4.13 7.08
CA GLU A 429 -12.51 -3.64 8.40
C GLU A 429 -11.50 -4.11 9.45
N ALA A 430 -10.93 -3.18 10.20
CA ALA A 430 -10.05 -3.46 11.33
C ALA A 430 -10.55 -2.71 12.56
N ASN A 431 -10.38 -3.30 13.73
CA ASN A 431 -10.55 -2.57 14.98
C ASN A 431 -9.29 -1.73 15.20
N VAL A 432 -9.47 -0.43 15.32
CA VAL A 432 -8.35 0.50 15.52
C VAL A 432 -8.57 1.32 16.78
N LEU A 433 -7.48 1.60 17.49
CA LEU A 433 -7.52 2.37 18.72
C LEU A 433 -7.55 3.87 18.43
N ILE A 434 -8.67 4.53 18.69
CA ILE A 434 -8.84 5.98 18.50
C ILE A 434 -9.31 6.59 19.81
N ASN A 435 -8.61 7.62 20.31
CA ASN A 435 -8.96 8.29 21.57
C ASN A 435 -9.23 7.30 22.71
N THR A 436 -8.36 6.28 22.86
CA THR A 436 -8.43 5.20 23.87
C THR A 436 -9.61 4.22 23.73
N SER A 437 -10.37 4.26 22.64
CA SER A 437 -11.45 3.32 22.34
C SER A 437 -11.21 2.60 21.02
N TYR A 438 -11.44 1.28 21.01
CA TYR A 438 -11.44 0.51 19.77
C TYR A 438 -12.71 0.83 18.96
N THR A 439 -12.51 1.19 17.70
CA THR A 439 -13.58 1.46 16.74
C THR A 439 -13.27 0.70 15.46
N THR A 440 -14.28 0.05 14.88
CA THR A 440 -14.13 -0.59 13.58
C THR A 440 -14.06 0.49 12.49
N LYS A 441 -12.99 0.46 11.68
CA LYS A 441 -12.81 1.30 10.52
C LYS A 441 -12.36 0.46 9.32
N THR A 442 -12.77 0.87 8.13
CA THR A 442 -12.13 0.43 6.89
C THR A 442 -10.71 1.00 6.86
N VAL A 443 -9.71 0.12 6.80
CA VAL A 443 -8.30 0.47 6.69
C VAL A 443 -7.70 -0.13 5.42
N VAL A 444 -6.62 0.49 4.94
CA VAL A 444 -5.81 -0.08 3.86
C VAL A 444 -4.93 -1.17 4.44
N THR A 445 -4.99 -2.36 3.83
CA THR A 445 -4.06 -3.46 4.10
C THR A 445 -3.06 -3.58 2.96
N LEU A 446 -1.80 -3.87 3.30
CA LEU A 446 -0.80 -4.36 2.36
C LEU A 446 -0.53 -5.84 2.60
N ASP A 447 -0.25 -6.56 1.51
CA ASP A 447 0.29 -7.91 1.56
C ASP A 447 1.64 -7.92 2.31
N ILE A 448 1.79 -8.85 3.25
CA ILE A 448 2.98 -8.96 4.09
C ILE A 448 4.24 -9.29 3.29
N ILE A 449 4.13 -10.06 2.20
CA ILE A 449 5.27 -10.39 1.34
C ILE A 449 5.79 -9.12 0.66
N TYR A 450 4.88 -8.34 0.09
CA TYR A 450 5.17 -7.04 -0.50
C TYR A 450 5.78 -6.07 0.52
N PHE A 451 5.17 -5.97 1.70
CA PHE A 451 5.66 -5.10 2.77
C PHE A 451 7.12 -5.42 3.11
N LEU A 452 7.45 -6.69 3.34
CA LEU A 452 8.80 -7.09 3.74
C LEU A 452 9.82 -6.94 2.61
N LYS A 453 9.48 -7.34 1.37
CA LYS A 453 10.41 -7.34 0.25
C LYS A 453 10.58 -5.98 -0.42
N ASN A 454 9.52 -5.19 -0.52
CA ASN A 454 9.51 -3.97 -1.32
C ASN A 454 9.65 -2.72 -0.45
N LEU A 455 9.06 -2.70 0.75
CA LEU A 455 9.07 -1.52 1.62
C LEU A 455 10.17 -1.62 2.70
N VAL A 456 10.17 -2.70 3.47
CA VAL A 456 11.23 -2.97 4.46
C VAL A 456 12.55 -3.33 3.77
N LYS A 457 12.47 -4.00 2.60
CA LYS A 457 13.60 -4.48 1.80
C LYS A 457 14.49 -5.43 2.59
N ARG A 458 13.89 -6.33 3.35
CA ARG A 458 14.58 -7.38 4.12
C ARG A 458 13.84 -8.70 3.95
N THR A 459 14.61 -9.77 3.74
CA THR A 459 14.10 -11.14 3.73
C THR A 459 14.57 -11.95 4.94
N PHE A 460 15.59 -11.47 5.66
CA PHE A 460 16.00 -12.04 6.94
C PHE A 460 15.54 -11.11 8.06
N ILE A 461 14.62 -11.59 8.89
CA ILE A 461 13.99 -10.83 9.96
C ILE A 461 14.30 -11.51 11.30
N ASP A 462 14.90 -10.75 12.22
CA ASP A 462 15.36 -11.29 13.49
C ASP A 462 14.23 -11.49 14.48
N ASN A 463 13.28 -10.55 14.51
CA ASN A 463 12.04 -10.68 15.27
C ASN A 463 10.91 -9.91 14.59
N ILE A 464 9.73 -10.52 14.49
CA ILE A 464 8.50 -9.83 14.13
C ILE A 464 7.49 -9.92 15.27
N TRP A 465 6.89 -8.79 15.64
CA TRP A 465 5.82 -8.68 16.63
C TRP A 465 4.51 -8.46 15.88
N ILE A 466 3.57 -9.39 16.01
CA ILE A 466 2.32 -9.41 15.25
C ILE A 466 1.15 -9.24 16.21
N ASP A 467 0.51 -8.08 16.11
CA ASP A 467 -0.74 -7.74 16.76
C ASP A 467 -1.69 -7.18 15.69
N GLY A 468 -2.42 -8.10 15.03
CA GLY A 468 -3.16 -7.80 13.80
C GLY A 468 -4.65 -7.55 13.98
N GLU A 469 -5.16 -7.50 15.22
CA GLU A 469 -6.59 -7.35 15.54
C GLU A 469 -7.50 -8.35 14.80
N GLY A 470 -7.00 -9.58 14.56
CA GLY A 470 -7.66 -10.66 13.82
C GLY A 470 -7.07 -10.93 12.43
N ALA A 471 -6.26 -10.02 11.86
CA ALA A 471 -5.58 -10.26 10.59
C ALA A 471 -4.53 -11.38 10.69
N GLU A 472 -4.04 -11.68 11.90
CA GLU A 472 -3.01 -12.69 12.12
C GLU A 472 -3.44 -14.11 11.74
N TYR A 473 -4.75 -14.41 11.76
CA TYR A 473 -5.28 -15.71 11.33
C TYR A 473 -4.97 -16.02 9.87
N GLY A 474 -4.93 -15.00 9.01
CA GLY A 474 -4.56 -15.14 7.60
C GLY A 474 -3.07 -15.42 7.38
N LEU A 475 -2.23 -15.20 8.40
CA LEU A 475 -0.77 -15.33 8.28
C LEU A 475 -0.24 -16.70 8.72
N PHE A 476 -1.08 -17.55 9.31
CA PHE A 476 -0.65 -18.81 9.92
C PHE A 476 0.07 -19.74 8.93
N ASP A 477 -0.49 -19.91 7.73
CA ASP A 477 0.07 -20.81 6.72
C ASP A 477 1.37 -20.29 6.08
N HIS A 478 1.68 -19.01 6.23
CA HIS A 478 2.91 -18.44 5.69
C HIS A 478 4.14 -18.98 6.42
N PHE A 479 4.01 -19.32 7.70
CA PHE A 479 5.09 -19.82 8.54
C PHE A 479 5.41 -21.31 8.34
N PHE A 480 4.57 -22.05 7.61
CA PHE A 480 4.78 -23.47 7.34
C PHE A 480 6.05 -23.72 6.53
N ASN A 481 6.57 -24.94 6.62
CA ASN A 481 7.57 -25.41 5.64
C ASN A 481 6.97 -25.38 4.24
N ASP A 482 7.72 -24.81 3.29
CA ASP A 482 7.29 -24.56 1.91
C ASP A 482 6.05 -23.64 1.83
N GLY A 483 5.77 -22.87 2.90
CA GLY A 483 4.72 -21.86 2.94
C GLY A 483 5.13 -20.56 2.24
N LYS A 484 4.22 -19.58 2.23
CA LYS A 484 4.41 -18.31 1.49
C LYS A 484 5.70 -17.56 1.84
N PHE A 485 6.17 -17.62 3.10
CA PHE A 485 7.45 -17.00 3.46
C PHE A 485 8.64 -17.73 2.82
N ASP A 486 8.65 -19.06 2.83
CA ASP A 486 9.71 -19.87 2.21
C ASP A 486 9.76 -19.69 0.70
N GLU A 487 8.59 -19.75 0.05
CA GLU A 487 8.43 -19.50 -1.40
C GLU A 487 9.01 -18.15 -1.82
N ASN A 488 9.04 -17.19 -0.89
CA ASN A 488 9.55 -15.84 -1.10
C ASN A 488 10.95 -15.59 -0.53
N GLY A 489 11.60 -16.63 0.03
CA GLY A 489 12.93 -16.55 0.63
C GLY A 489 13.00 -15.74 1.91
N ILE A 490 11.88 -15.61 2.64
CA ILE A 490 11.76 -14.86 3.88
C ILE A 490 12.00 -15.79 5.07
N THR A 491 12.92 -15.41 5.95
CA THR A 491 13.29 -16.14 7.17
C THR A 491 12.99 -15.28 8.39
N PHE A 492 12.31 -15.88 9.37
CA PHE A 492 12.17 -15.31 10.71
C PHE A 492 12.98 -16.14 11.71
N CYS A 493 13.81 -15.47 12.52
CA CYS A 493 14.48 -16.14 13.63
C CYS A 493 13.59 -16.26 14.86
N GLN A 494 12.78 -15.24 15.11
CA GLN A 494 11.89 -15.17 16.26
C GLN A 494 10.60 -14.47 15.83
N PHE A 495 9.48 -14.78 16.48
CA PHE A 495 8.28 -13.97 16.35
C PHE A 495 7.42 -14.00 17.61
N ASN A 496 6.76 -12.89 17.87
CA ASN A 496 5.70 -12.78 18.86
C ASN A 496 4.39 -12.63 18.10
N ILE A 497 3.34 -13.29 18.56
CA ILE A 497 2.01 -13.17 17.98
C ILE A 497 0.97 -13.09 19.09
N GLU A 498 0.09 -12.09 18.99
CA GLU A 498 -1.16 -12.04 19.73
C GLU A 498 -2.28 -12.64 18.86
N ILE A 499 -2.80 -13.77 19.31
CA ILE A 499 -3.94 -14.44 18.67
C ILE A 499 -5.20 -13.93 19.36
N HIS A 500 -5.98 -13.15 18.61
CA HIS A 500 -7.20 -12.52 19.09
C HIS A 500 -8.27 -13.54 19.45
N LYS A 501 -9.31 -13.11 20.18
CA LYS A 501 -10.33 -14.00 20.71
C LYS A 501 -11.04 -14.71 19.54
N PRO A 502 -10.96 -16.06 19.44
CA PRO A 502 -11.41 -16.76 18.25
C PRO A 502 -12.91 -17.09 18.28
N ASP A 503 -13.51 -17.11 17.10
CA ASP A 503 -14.71 -17.90 16.81
C ASP A 503 -14.39 -19.39 16.56
N ASN A 504 -15.39 -20.18 16.14
CA ASN A 504 -15.20 -21.62 15.91
C ASN A 504 -14.28 -21.93 14.72
N LEU A 505 -14.33 -21.12 13.66
CA LEU A 505 -13.47 -21.30 12.49
C LEU A 505 -12.03 -20.91 12.82
N GLN A 506 -11.85 -19.79 13.51
CA GLN A 506 -10.56 -19.29 13.97
C GLN A 506 -9.88 -20.26 14.94
N LYS A 507 -10.63 -20.90 15.84
CA LYS A 507 -10.09 -22.00 16.67
C LYS A 507 -9.55 -23.14 15.83
N LYS A 508 -10.26 -23.51 14.75
CA LYS A 508 -9.81 -24.56 13.82
C LYS A 508 -8.52 -24.14 13.11
N LEU A 509 -8.45 -22.91 12.60
CA LEU A 509 -7.23 -22.37 11.98
C LEU A 509 -6.05 -22.40 12.94
N PHE A 510 -6.26 -21.95 14.18
CA PHE A 510 -5.25 -21.97 15.24
C PHE A 510 -4.81 -23.41 15.60
N HIS A 511 -5.76 -24.33 15.70
CA HIS A 511 -5.48 -25.74 15.92
C HIS A 511 -4.59 -26.31 14.83
N ASP A 512 -5.00 -26.14 13.58
CA ASP A 512 -4.28 -26.67 12.42
C ASP A 512 -2.88 -26.05 12.34
N PHE A 513 -2.74 -24.75 12.64
CA PHE A 513 -1.47 -24.04 12.73
C PHE A 513 -0.51 -24.67 13.75
N ILE A 514 -0.93 -24.88 15.01
CA ILE A 514 -0.07 -25.44 16.05
C ILE A 514 0.40 -26.86 15.72
N PHE A 515 -0.51 -27.71 15.24
CA PHE A 515 -0.15 -29.09 14.88
C PHE A 515 0.72 -29.15 13.62
N GLN A 516 0.50 -28.25 12.66
CA GLN A 516 1.36 -28.14 11.48
C GLN A 516 2.76 -27.63 11.87
N LEU A 517 2.90 -26.64 12.76
CA LEU A 517 4.21 -26.21 13.27
C LEU A 517 4.98 -27.35 13.94
N LEU A 518 4.30 -28.21 14.72
CA LEU A 518 4.90 -29.41 15.30
C LEU A 518 5.31 -30.43 14.23
N LYS A 519 4.54 -30.56 13.15
CA LYS A 519 4.91 -31.44 12.04
C LYS A 519 6.14 -30.91 11.29
N ASP A 520 6.21 -29.61 11.08
CA ASP A 520 7.26 -28.92 10.33
C ASP A 520 8.61 -28.90 11.07
N ARG A 521 8.58 -29.05 12.39
CA ARG A 521 9.79 -29.15 13.24
C ARG A 521 10.74 -27.94 13.12
N ARG A 522 10.18 -26.76 12.84
CA ARG A 522 10.92 -25.52 12.60
C ARG A 522 11.01 -24.63 13.84
N TYR A 523 9.86 -24.35 14.44
CA TYR A 523 9.74 -23.40 15.54
C TYR A 523 9.52 -24.11 16.88
N ALA A 524 10.11 -23.57 17.95
CA ALA A 524 9.77 -23.87 19.32
C ALA A 524 8.94 -22.73 19.92
N ILE A 525 7.90 -23.06 20.68
CA ILE A 525 6.91 -22.14 21.28
C ILE A 525 7.17 -22.00 22.79
N TYR A 526 7.18 -20.76 23.29
CA TYR A 526 7.48 -20.41 24.68
C TYR A 526 6.56 -19.32 25.23
N ARG A 527 6.67 -19.10 26.56
CA ARG A 527 6.12 -17.95 27.28
C ARG A 527 4.63 -17.69 26.98
N PRO A 528 3.76 -18.71 27.05
CA PRO A 528 2.35 -18.52 26.73
C PRO A 528 1.72 -17.59 27.77
N VAL A 529 0.93 -16.64 27.29
CA VAL A 529 0.04 -15.82 28.13
C VAL A 529 -1.38 -16.10 27.67
N GLN A 530 -2.18 -16.72 28.54
CA GLN A 530 -3.58 -17.02 28.27
C GLN A 530 -4.49 -15.96 28.91
N GLY A 531 -5.32 -15.34 28.09
CA GLY A 531 -6.43 -14.49 28.50
C GLY A 531 -7.63 -14.65 27.55
N HIS A 532 -8.31 -13.55 27.23
CA HIS A 532 -9.25 -13.49 26.12
C HIS A 532 -8.55 -13.70 24.77
N HIS A 533 -7.33 -13.19 24.67
CA HIS A 533 -6.37 -13.42 23.61
C HIS A 533 -5.28 -14.38 24.10
N MET A 534 -4.54 -14.98 23.18
CA MET A 534 -3.38 -15.82 23.52
C MET A 534 -2.12 -15.22 22.91
N ARG A 535 -1.12 -14.93 23.73
CA ARG A 535 0.18 -14.44 23.25
C ARG A 535 1.21 -15.55 23.30
N LEU A 536 1.92 -15.73 22.20
CA LEU A 536 2.94 -16.76 22.03
C LEU A 536 4.24 -16.15 21.52
N PHE A 537 5.36 -16.75 21.91
CA PHE A 537 6.69 -16.42 21.41
C PHE A 537 7.35 -17.65 20.79
N MET A 538 7.82 -17.51 19.55
CA MET A 538 8.34 -18.61 18.74
C MET A 538 9.80 -18.35 18.35
N VAL A 539 10.62 -19.40 18.33
CA VAL A 539 12.05 -19.35 17.98
C VAL A 539 12.38 -20.40 16.94
N ASN A 540 13.11 -20.03 15.90
CA ASN A 540 13.50 -20.91 14.78
C ASN A 540 14.71 -21.77 15.16
N PHE A 541 14.53 -23.09 15.21
CA PHE A 541 15.57 -24.07 15.49
C PHE A 541 16.08 -24.79 14.22
N ALA A 542 15.49 -24.52 13.06
CA ALA A 542 15.82 -25.18 11.81
C ALA A 542 16.70 -24.33 10.87
N ASN A 543 16.89 -23.05 11.16
CA ASN A 543 17.77 -22.17 10.39
C ASN A 543 19.14 -22.00 11.07
N GLU A 544 20.21 -22.30 10.34
CA GLU A 544 21.61 -22.22 10.83
C GLU A 544 21.97 -20.85 11.42
N GLU A 545 21.62 -19.77 10.73
CA GLU A 545 21.98 -18.42 11.14
C GLU A 545 21.20 -18.01 12.40
N CYS A 546 19.90 -18.36 12.48
CA CYS A 546 19.10 -18.11 13.67
C CYS A 546 19.64 -18.84 14.90
N VAL A 547 19.98 -20.12 14.76
CA VAL A 547 20.56 -20.92 15.85
C VAL A 547 21.89 -20.34 16.30
N TYR A 548 22.77 -19.99 15.35
CA TYR A 548 24.07 -19.41 15.65
C TYR A 548 23.97 -18.02 16.30
N LYS A 549 23.04 -17.19 15.84
CA LYS A 549 22.90 -15.81 16.32
C LYS A 549 22.25 -15.74 17.71
N TYR A 550 21.29 -16.62 18.01
CA TYR A 550 20.42 -16.48 19.19
C TYR A 550 20.54 -17.62 20.21
N ILE A 551 20.99 -18.82 19.82
CA ILE A 551 20.93 -20.00 20.68
C ILE A 551 22.31 -20.48 21.12
N LEU A 552 23.30 -20.48 20.24
CA LEU A 552 24.69 -20.89 20.51
C LEU A 552 25.56 -19.69 20.85
#